data_AF-A0A2P4YXX4-F1
#
_entry.id   AF-A0A2P4YXX4-F1
#
_cell.length_a   1.000
_cell.length_b   1.000
_cell.length_c   1.000
_cell.angle_alpha   90.00
_cell.angle_beta   90.00
_cell.angle_gamma   90.00
#
_symmetry.space_group_name_H-M   'P 1'
#
loop_
_entity.id
_entity.type
_entity.pdbx_description
1 polymer ?
#
loop_
_entity_poly.entity_id
_entity_poly.type
_entity_poly.pdbx_seq_one_letter_code
_entity_poly.pdbx_strand_id
1 'polypeptide(L)'
;MGNLKSCCSFADEHSLTSTQLVVGNGSGASETASNQPQEEVNDINTFNVKLIMQDRSKLDCEVVFDSTSISLSGDGKCRNIALDEIHQLLYSKEELSRVESSAGISDSDNCVAIHLKESGNCIPLFFNNSQDKERFVATANKFKPNFN
;
A
#
# COMPACT_ATOMS: atom_id res chain seq x y z
N MET A 1 43.01 -17.76 -17.05
CA MET A 1 42.33 -18.27 -15.85
C MET A 1 40.82 -18.17 -16.06
N GLY A 2 40.09 -19.25 -15.78
CA GLY A 2 38.64 -19.23 -15.51
C GLY A 2 37.71 -19.46 -16.71
N ASN A 3 37.38 -20.72 -16.99
CA ASN A 3 36.40 -21.20 -17.96
C ASN A 3 34.94 -20.91 -17.55
N LEU A 4 34.00 -20.85 -18.50
CA LEU A 4 33.01 -21.95 -18.74
C LEU A 4 32.18 -21.71 -20.02
N LYS A 5 32.19 -22.72 -20.89
CA LYS A 5 31.20 -22.98 -21.95
C LYS A 5 29.87 -23.41 -21.29
N SER A 6 28.73 -23.22 -21.96
CA SER A 6 27.87 -24.34 -22.41
C SER A 6 26.52 -23.84 -22.96
N CYS A 7 26.22 -24.25 -24.18
CA CYS A 7 24.87 -24.31 -24.75
C CYS A 7 24.10 -25.49 -24.13
N CYS A 8 22.78 -25.38 -23.98
CA CYS A 8 21.86 -26.52 -23.98
C CYS A 8 20.51 -26.09 -24.61
N SER A 9 20.22 -26.69 -25.76
CA SER A 9 18.98 -26.62 -26.53
C SER A 9 17.84 -27.42 -25.89
N PHE A 10 16.59 -27.10 -26.23
CA PHE A 10 15.46 -28.01 -26.58
C PHE A 10 14.39 -27.11 -27.25
N ALA A 11 14.26 -27.11 -28.58
CA ALA A 11 13.40 -27.98 -29.41
C ALA A 11 11.92 -27.94 -28.98
N ASP A 12 10.90 -27.89 -29.84
CA ASP A 12 10.65 -27.53 -31.24
C ASP A 12 9.09 -27.65 -31.38
N GLU A 13 8.55 -27.16 -32.49
CA GLU A 13 7.26 -27.55 -33.09
C GLU A 13 5.94 -26.80 -32.77
N HIS A 14 5.60 -25.94 -33.74
CA HIS A 14 4.38 -25.94 -34.56
C HIS A 14 2.99 -25.63 -33.94
N SER A 15 2.38 -24.52 -34.35
CA SER A 15 1.32 -24.53 -35.39
C SER A 15 0.85 -23.12 -35.82
N LEU A 16 1.12 -22.83 -37.10
CA LEU A 16 0.38 -22.08 -38.14
C LEU A 16 -1.05 -21.58 -37.74
N THR A 17 -1.58 -20.40 -38.12
CA THR A 17 -1.60 -19.68 -39.41
C THR A 17 -2.07 -18.21 -39.28
N SER A 18 -1.41 -17.30 -40.01
CA SER A 18 -1.94 -16.27 -40.96
C SER A 18 -3.21 -15.47 -40.60
N THR A 19 -3.17 -14.13 -40.45
CA THR A 19 -3.23 -13.07 -41.49
C THR A 19 -3.14 -11.71 -40.73
N GLN A 20 -2.63 -10.57 -41.18
CA GLN A 20 -2.64 -9.90 -42.49
C GLN A 20 -1.62 -8.72 -42.49
N LEU A 21 -1.18 -8.33 -43.68
CA LEU A 21 -0.12 -7.36 -44.00
C LEU A 21 -0.59 -5.89 -44.01
N VAL A 22 0.23 -4.94 -43.55
CA VAL A 22 0.39 -3.57 -44.12
C VAL A 22 1.86 -3.12 -44.03
N VAL A 23 2.28 -2.37 -45.04
CA VAL A 23 3.61 -2.08 -45.57
C VAL A 23 4.25 -0.81 -44.98
N GLY A 24 5.58 -0.81 -44.76
CA GLY A 24 6.44 0.30 -45.20
C GLY A 24 7.25 1.13 -44.17
N ASN A 25 8.58 0.90 -44.19
CA ASN A 25 9.71 1.83 -44.00
C ASN A 25 10.10 2.42 -42.63
N GLY A 26 11.28 2.01 -42.14
CA GLY A 26 12.42 2.94 -41.98
C GLY A 26 12.90 3.30 -40.57
N SER A 27 14.01 2.68 -40.17
CA SER A 27 15.07 3.22 -39.29
C SER A 27 14.82 3.44 -37.79
N GLY A 28 15.54 2.65 -36.98
CA GLY A 28 16.32 3.21 -35.87
C GLY A 28 15.76 3.06 -34.45
N ALA A 29 16.59 2.46 -33.59
CA ALA A 29 16.56 2.49 -32.13
C ALA A 29 15.42 1.74 -31.41
N SER A 30 15.77 0.55 -30.92
CA SER A 30 15.12 -0.09 -29.77
C SER A 30 15.26 0.81 -28.54
N GLU A 31 14.13 1.28 -28.02
CA GLU A 31 14.00 1.63 -26.62
C GLU A 31 12.99 0.65 -26.01
N THR A 32 13.54 -0.38 -25.38
CA THR A 32 12.79 -1.29 -24.50
C THR A 32 12.38 -0.48 -23.27
N ALA A 33 11.26 0.23 -23.37
CA ALA A 33 10.60 0.80 -22.21
C ALA A 33 10.01 -0.36 -21.40
N SER A 34 10.59 -0.60 -20.23
CA SER A 34 10.03 -1.45 -19.20
C SER A 34 8.62 -0.98 -18.87
N ASN A 35 7.60 -1.69 -19.37
CA ASN A 35 6.24 -1.56 -18.87
C ASN A 35 6.20 -2.15 -17.46
N GLN A 36 6.54 -1.34 -16.46
CA GLN A 36 6.01 -1.55 -15.11
C GLN A 36 4.50 -1.36 -15.20
N PRO A 37 3.68 -2.27 -14.66
CA PRO A 37 2.26 -1.99 -14.47
C PRO A 37 2.17 -0.79 -13.53
N GLN A 38 1.82 0.38 -14.06
CA GLN A 38 1.27 1.45 -13.24
C GLN A 38 -0.11 0.96 -12.83
N GLU A 39 -0.22 0.37 -11.65
CA GLU A 39 -1.52 0.18 -11.02
C GLU A 39 -2.13 1.57 -10.88
N GLU A 40 -3.25 1.81 -11.56
CA GLU A 40 -4.04 3.02 -11.37
C GLU A 40 -4.43 3.09 -9.90
N VAL A 41 -3.73 3.92 -9.14
CA VAL A 41 -4.07 4.21 -7.75
C VAL A 41 -5.44 4.88 -7.78
N ASN A 42 -6.46 4.12 -7.43
CA ASN A 42 -7.83 4.61 -7.39
C ASN A 42 -7.89 5.61 -6.23
N ASP A 43 -7.99 6.91 -6.52
CA ASP A 43 -7.94 8.02 -5.53
C ASP A 43 -8.89 7.83 -4.32
N ILE A 44 -9.93 7.01 -4.48
CA ILE A 44 -10.89 6.62 -3.45
C ILE A 44 -10.28 5.83 -2.28
N ASN A 45 -9.12 5.20 -2.48
CA ASN A 45 -8.42 4.35 -1.52
C ASN A 45 -7.22 5.05 -0.87
N THR A 46 -7.03 6.33 -1.18
CA THR A 46 -5.90 7.13 -0.74
C THR A 46 -6.33 8.14 0.32
N PHE A 47 -5.55 8.25 1.40
CA PHE A 47 -5.86 9.10 2.54
C PHE A 47 -4.61 9.86 2.99
N ASN A 48 -4.76 11.18 3.14
CA ASN A 48 -3.74 12.00 3.78
C ASN A 48 -3.95 11.96 5.29
N VAL A 49 -2.93 11.50 6.02
CA VAL A 49 -2.95 11.37 7.48
C VAL A 49 -1.69 11.95 8.08
N LYS A 50 -1.69 12.14 9.39
CA LYS A 50 -0.47 12.39 10.16
C LYS A 50 -0.17 11.20 11.05
N LEU A 51 1.08 10.77 11.07
CA LEU A 51 1.61 9.82 12.05
C LEU A 51 2.26 10.58 13.20
N ILE A 52 2.18 10.04 14.41
CA ILE A 52 2.96 10.56 15.54
C ILE A 52 4.24 9.77 15.68
N MET A 53 5.35 10.50 15.67
CA MET A 53 6.68 9.95 15.84
C MET A 53 7.03 9.82 17.34
N GLN A 54 8.11 9.10 17.65
CA GLN A 54 8.55 8.88 19.03
C GLN A 54 8.87 10.18 19.79
N ASP A 55 9.29 11.23 19.08
CA ASP A 55 9.53 12.56 19.63
C ASP A 55 8.26 13.42 19.77
N ARG A 56 7.09 12.85 19.46
CA ARG A 56 5.76 13.46 19.44
C ARG A 56 5.53 14.48 18.32
N SER A 57 6.47 14.61 17.39
CA SER A 57 6.20 15.34 16.15
C SER A 57 5.17 14.60 15.30
N LYS A 58 4.47 15.35 14.45
CA LYS A 58 3.52 14.80 13.48
C LYS A 58 4.18 14.78 12.11
N LEU A 59 4.18 13.60 11.47
CA LEU A 59 4.69 13.39 10.13
C LEU A 59 3.50 13.25 9.16
N ASP A 60 3.43 14.12 8.16
CA ASP A 60 2.46 13.97 7.06
C ASP A 60 2.78 12.71 6.26
N CYS A 61 1.77 11.87 6.07
CA CYS A 61 1.86 10.59 5.40
C CYS A 61 0.65 10.38 4.49
N GLU A 62 0.85 9.59 3.46
CA GLU A 62 -0.19 9.04 2.61
C GLU A 62 -0.45 7.58 2.99
N VAL A 63 -1.72 7.21 3.06
CA VAL A 63 -2.17 5.83 3.23
C VAL A 63 -2.88 5.37 1.97
N VAL A 64 -2.45 4.24 1.42
CA VAL A 64 -3.09 3.62 0.26
C VAL A 64 -3.53 2.21 0.63
N PHE A 65 -4.80 1.91 0.37
CA PHE A 65 -5.32 0.54 0.46
C PHE A 65 -5.14 -0.19 -0.87
N ASP A 66 -4.55 -1.37 -0.80
CA ASP A 66 -4.63 -2.40 -1.81
C ASP A 66 -5.57 -3.52 -1.32
N SER A 67 -5.96 -4.39 -2.26
CA SER A 67 -6.66 -5.66 -2.04
C SER A 67 -6.07 -6.51 -0.91
N THR A 68 -4.76 -6.46 -0.67
CA THR A 68 -4.09 -7.34 0.30
C THR A 68 -3.37 -6.61 1.43
N SER A 69 -3.15 -5.30 1.32
CA SER A 69 -2.32 -4.56 2.27
C SER A 69 -2.67 -3.07 2.40
N ILE A 70 -2.11 -2.44 3.43
CA ILE A 70 -2.14 -0.99 3.64
C ILE A 70 -0.71 -0.48 3.55
N SER A 71 -0.46 0.44 2.64
CA SER A 71 0.82 1.13 2.51
C SER A 71 0.78 2.48 3.22
N LEU A 72 1.77 2.75 4.08
CA LEU A 72 1.99 4.02 4.76
C LEU A 72 3.26 4.66 4.20
N SER A 73 3.13 5.80 3.52
CA SER A 73 4.25 6.48 2.86
C SER A 73 4.45 7.88 3.43
N GLY A 74 5.66 8.21 3.87
CA GLY A 74 6.01 9.53 4.41
C GLY A 74 7.52 9.70 4.56
N ASP A 75 8.02 10.92 4.35
CA ASP A 75 9.46 11.25 4.42
C ASP A 75 10.36 10.31 3.59
N GLY A 76 9.93 9.98 2.37
CA GLY A 76 10.65 9.07 1.46
C GLY A 76 10.74 7.61 1.92
N LYS A 77 10.04 7.25 3.00
CA LYS A 77 9.92 5.88 3.51
C LYS A 77 8.52 5.35 3.22
N CYS A 78 8.45 4.06 2.97
CA CYS A 78 7.19 3.34 2.84
C CYS A 78 7.20 2.12 3.76
N ARG A 79 6.10 1.91 4.47
CA ARG A 79 5.83 0.71 5.26
C ARG A 79 4.57 0.06 4.72
N ASN A 80 4.69 -1.16 4.22
CA ASN A 80 3.55 -1.97 3.83
C ASN A 80 3.14 -2.89 5.00
N ILE A 81 1.85 -3.00 5.27
CA ILE A 81 1.27 -3.83 6.34
C ILE A 81 0.23 -4.73 5.70
N ALA A 82 0.41 -6.05 5.76
CA ALA A 82 -0.57 -6.97 5.21
C ALA A 82 -1.88 -6.89 6.01
N LEU A 83 -3.03 -6.99 5.36
CA LEU A 83 -4.33 -6.90 6.05
C LEU A 83 -4.48 -8.00 7.12
N ASP A 84 -3.86 -9.16 6.93
CA ASP A 84 -3.85 -10.29 7.87
C ASP A 84 -2.99 -10.05 9.13
N GLU A 85 -2.04 -9.12 9.06
CA GLU A 85 -1.22 -8.69 10.20
C GLU A 85 -1.95 -7.66 11.07
N ILE A 86 -3.06 -7.11 10.59
CA ILE A 86 -3.89 -6.18 11.35
C ILE A 86 -4.91 -7.00 12.16
N HIS A 87 -4.84 -6.85 13.48
CA HIS A 87 -5.78 -7.48 14.41
C HIS A 87 -7.13 -6.77 14.38
N GLN A 88 -7.13 -5.45 14.57
CA GLN A 88 -8.33 -4.62 14.62
C GLN A 88 -8.00 -3.15 14.34
N LEU A 89 -9.02 -2.36 14.06
CA LEU A 89 -8.93 -0.90 14.00
C LEU A 89 -9.59 -0.30 15.24
N LEU A 90 -8.88 0.60 15.92
CA LEU A 90 -9.37 1.27 17.13
C LEU A 90 -9.77 2.70 16.79
N TYR A 91 -11.02 3.07 17.05
CA TYR A 91 -11.53 4.40 16.66
C TYR A 91 -12.64 4.95 17.55
N SER A 92 -13.14 4.18 18.52
CA SER A 92 -13.95 4.72 19.62
C SER A 92 -13.07 5.38 20.68
N LYS A 93 -13.67 6.26 21.47
CA LYS A 93 -12.99 6.94 22.57
C LYS A 93 -12.47 5.92 23.60
N GLU A 94 -13.29 4.93 23.93
CA GLU A 94 -12.97 3.90 24.91
C GLU A 94 -11.80 3.04 24.45
N GLU A 95 -11.72 2.69 23.16
CA GLU A 95 -10.61 1.93 22.58
C GLU A 95 -9.32 2.75 22.54
N LEU A 96 -9.39 3.98 22.03
CA LEU A 96 -8.23 4.86 21.89
C LEU A 96 -7.62 5.24 23.23
N SER A 97 -8.43 5.31 24.30
CA SER A 97 -7.93 5.54 25.67
C SER A 97 -6.96 4.46 26.19
N ARG A 98 -6.97 3.26 25.57
CA ARG A 98 -6.10 2.14 25.92
C ARG A 98 -4.80 2.12 25.11
N VAL A 99 -4.75 2.87 24.02
CA VAL A 99 -3.51 3.09 23.27
C VAL A 99 -2.61 3.97 24.12
N GLU A 100 -1.32 3.61 24.24
CA GLU A 100 -0.40 4.33 25.12
C GLU A 100 -0.52 5.85 24.96
N SER A 101 -0.82 6.54 26.07
CA SER A 101 -1.09 7.98 26.11
C SER A 101 0.09 8.85 25.71
N SER A 102 1.29 8.27 25.61
CA SER A 102 2.50 8.90 25.08
C SER A 102 2.34 9.37 23.62
N ALA A 103 1.38 8.78 22.89
CA ALA A 103 1.01 9.21 21.55
C ALA A 103 0.29 10.57 21.53
N GLY A 104 -0.15 11.15 22.67
CA GLY A 104 -0.77 12.48 22.68
C GLY A 104 -2.11 12.54 21.91
N ILE A 105 -2.84 11.42 21.84
CA ILE A 105 -4.19 11.36 21.28
C ILE A 105 -5.13 12.10 22.24
N SER A 106 -5.84 13.10 21.73
CA SER A 106 -6.90 13.81 22.44
C SER A 106 -8.29 13.31 22.03
N ASP A 107 -9.28 13.50 22.89
CA ASP A 107 -10.68 13.15 22.60
C ASP A 107 -11.24 13.89 21.37
N SER A 108 -10.67 15.04 21.03
CA SER A 108 -11.07 15.85 19.87
C SER A 108 -10.38 15.44 18.57
N ASP A 109 -9.39 14.54 18.61
CA ASP A 109 -8.69 14.12 17.41
C ASP A 109 -9.54 13.17 16.56
N ASN A 110 -9.50 13.39 15.24
CA ASN A 110 -9.99 12.41 14.29
C ASN A 110 -8.93 11.32 14.13
N CYS A 111 -8.90 10.36 15.05
CA CYS A 111 -7.86 9.32 15.10
C CYS A 111 -8.41 7.92 14.83
N VAL A 112 -7.64 7.10 14.11
CA VAL A 112 -7.79 5.65 14.03
C VAL A 112 -6.45 5.01 14.32
N ALA A 113 -6.38 4.03 15.22
CA ALA A 113 -5.17 3.26 15.46
C ALA A 113 -5.25 1.89 14.79
N ILE A 114 -4.24 1.54 13.99
CA ILE A 114 -4.06 0.19 13.44
C ILE A 114 -3.40 -0.68 14.52
N HIS A 115 -4.10 -1.66 15.06
CA HIS A 115 -3.54 -2.60 16.04
C HIS A 115 -2.93 -3.81 15.33
N LEU A 116 -1.61 -3.98 15.45
CA LEU A 116 -0.86 -5.04 14.79
C LEU A 116 -0.88 -6.34 15.60
N LYS A 117 -1.20 -7.45 14.94
CA LYS A 117 -1.37 -8.77 15.54
C LYS A 117 -0.10 -9.33 16.17
N GLU A 118 1.04 -9.22 15.49
CA GLU A 118 2.29 -9.85 15.93
C GLU A 118 2.94 -9.09 17.10
N SER A 119 3.03 -7.77 16.98
CA SER A 119 3.73 -6.95 17.98
C SER A 119 2.82 -6.45 19.11
N GLY A 120 1.49 -6.48 18.94
CA GLY A 120 0.54 -5.83 19.83
C GLY A 120 0.60 -4.29 19.80
N ASN A 121 1.50 -3.71 19.00
CA ASN A 121 1.65 -2.27 18.89
C ASN A 121 0.52 -1.66 18.07
N CYS A 122 0.25 -0.38 18.35
CA CYS A 122 -0.70 0.42 17.60
C CYS A 122 0.02 1.47 16.74
N ILE A 123 -0.51 1.75 15.55
CA ILE A 123 -0.08 2.87 14.71
C ILE A 123 -1.22 3.88 14.64
N PRO A 124 -1.14 5.00 15.40
CA PRO A 124 -2.15 6.05 15.36
C PRO A 124 -2.07 6.86 14.06
N LEU A 125 -3.19 6.96 13.36
CA LEU A 125 -3.40 7.77 12.16
C LEU A 125 -4.31 8.94 12.51
N PHE A 126 -3.83 10.17 12.30
CA PHE A 126 -4.61 11.39 12.54
C PHE A 126 -5.11 11.96 11.23
N PHE A 127 -6.42 12.12 11.12
CA PHE A 127 -7.11 12.68 9.97
C PHE A 127 -7.39 14.17 10.20
N ASN A 128 -7.46 14.92 9.11
CA ASN A 128 -7.75 16.36 9.18
C ASN A 128 -9.20 16.64 9.62
N ASN A 129 -10.13 15.74 9.30
CA ASN A 129 -11.55 15.89 9.59
C ASN A 129 -12.20 14.51 9.87
N SER A 130 -13.41 14.52 10.42
CA SER A 130 -14.14 13.30 10.77
C SER A 130 -14.64 12.53 9.54
N GLN A 131 -14.92 13.23 8.44
CA GLN A 131 -15.40 12.63 7.20
C GLN A 131 -14.34 11.69 6.58
N ASP A 132 -13.07 12.10 6.57
CA ASP A 132 -11.97 11.27 6.08
C ASP A 132 -11.74 10.06 6.98
N LYS A 133 -11.89 10.24 8.30
CA LYS A 133 -11.84 9.15 9.29
C LYS A 133 -12.92 8.11 9.02
N GLU A 134 -14.17 8.55 8.84
CA GLU A 134 -15.31 7.67 8.55
C GLU A 134 -15.14 6.96 7.21
N ARG A 135 -14.66 7.67 6.19
CA ARG A 135 -14.33 7.09 4.88
C ARG A 135 -13.24 6.03 5.00
N PHE A 136 -12.22 6.27 5.80
CA PHE A 136 -11.13 5.31 6.03
C PHE A 136 -11.67 4.03 6.65
N VAL A 137 -12.46 4.13 7.73
CA VAL A 137 -13.06 2.96 8.40
C VAL A 137 -14.01 2.21 7.46
N ALA A 138 -14.82 2.93 6.68
CA ALA A 138 -15.70 2.31 5.70
C ALA A 138 -14.92 1.59 4.59
N THR A 139 -13.83 2.17 4.09
CA THR A 139 -12.96 1.54 3.09
C THR A 139 -12.26 0.32 3.67
N ALA A 140 -11.69 0.41 4.88
CA ALA A 140 -11.05 -0.72 5.55
C ALA A 140 -12.00 -1.93 5.68
N ASN A 141 -13.26 -1.68 6.07
CA ASN A 141 -14.29 -2.73 6.17
C ASN A 141 -14.68 -3.36 4.83
N LYS A 142 -14.43 -2.70 3.69
CA LYS A 142 -14.63 -3.32 2.36
C LYS A 142 -13.52 -4.33 2.04
N PHE A 143 -12.28 -4.03 2.42
CA PHE A 143 -11.12 -4.87 2.15
C PHE A 143 -11.00 -6.05 3.13
N LYS A 144 -11.34 -5.81 4.39
CA LYS A 144 -11.40 -6.84 5.41
C LYS A 144 -12.63 -6.60 6.29
N PRO A 145 -13.74 -7.29 6.02
CA PRO A 145 -14.94 -7.13 6.83
C PRO A 145 -14.63 -7.64 8.24
N ASN A 146 -15.05 -6.87 9.26
CA ASN A 146 -14.84 -7.14 10.69
C ASN A 146 -13.40 -6.89 11.16
N PHE A 147 -12.91 -5.65 11.01
CA PHE A 147 -11.79 -5.15 11.82
C PHE A 147 -12.15 -4.90 13.29
N ASN A 148 -13.32 -5.35 13.75
CA ASN A 148 -13.86 -5.17 15.11
C ASN A 148 -13.85 -6.49 15.88
#